data_AF-D5P7U8-F1
#
_entry.id   AF-D5P7U8-F1
#
_cell.length_a   1.000
_cell.length_b   1.000
_cell.length_c   1.000
_cell.angle_alpha   90.00
_cell.angle_beta   90.00
_cell.angle_gamma   90.00
#
_symmetry.space_group_name_H-M   'P 1'
#
loop_
_entity.id
_entity.type
_entity.pdbx_description
1 polymer ?
#
loop_
_entity_poly.entity_id
_entity_poly.type
_entity_poly.pdbx_seq_one_letter_code
_entity_poly.pdbx_strand_id
1 'polypeptide(L)'
;MSAAGGGIAKRTLTKPGPHDLESFQSVIDLNLIATFNISRLAAFHMAESAPEDDERGVIINTASIAAFEGRIGQIAYSATKAGIAGMNGCVESANQPG
;
A
#
# COMPACT_ATOMS: atom_id res chain seq x y z
N MET A 1 -2.48 -5.02 10.22
CA MET A 1 -3.28 -5.22 8.99
C MET A 1 -3.77 -3.86 8.52
N SER A 2 -3.28 -3.37 7.37
CA SER A 2 -3.85 -2.17 6.73
C SER A 2 -4.86 -2.63 5.67
N ALA A 3 -6.15 -2.49 5.96
CA ALA A 3 -7.21 -2.67 4.98
C ALA A 3 -7.53 -1.32 4.35
N ALA A 4 -6.77 -0.94 3.33
CA ALA A 4 -6.97 0.33 2.64
C ALA A 4 -8.29 0.29 1.84
N GLY A 5 -9.24 1.14 2.22
CA GLY A 5 -10.60 1.21 1.70
C GLY A 5 -10.79 2.31 0.65
N GLY A 6 -11.55 1.98 -0.40
CA GLY A 6 -12.30 2.86 -1.32
C GLY A 6 -11.62 4.14 -1.82
N GLY A 7 -11.29 4.18 -3.12
CA GLY A 7 -10.93 5.42 -3.82
C GLY A 7 -12.11 6.07 -4.56
N ILE A 8 -12.01 7.37 -4.83
CA ILE A 8 -12.94 8.09 -5.71
C ILE A 8 -12.84 7.51 -7.13
N ALA A 9 -13.98 7.11 -7.72
CA ALA A 9 -14.01 6.61 -9.09
C ALA A 9 -13.91 7.78 -10.08
N LYS A 10 -12.72 8.03 -10.63
CA LYS A 10 -12.47 9.06 -11.64
C LYS A 10 -11.61 8.52 -12.78
N ARG A 11 -12.00 8.84 -14.01
CA ARG A 11 -11.25 8.47 -15.22
C ARG A 11 -10.09 9.45 -15.41
N THR A 12 -8.98 8.97 -15.99
CA THR A 12 -7.79 9.80 -16.30
C THR A 12 -8.14 11.00 -17.18
N LEU A 13 -9.06 10.81 -18.12
CA LEU A 13 -9.59 11.85 -18.99
C LEU A 13 -11.11 11.73 -19.06
N THR A 14 -11.78 12.88 -18.98
CA THR A 14 -13.23 13.01 -19.15
C THR A 14 -13.52 14.09 -20.20
N LYS A 15 -14.76 14.16 -20.73
CA LYS A 15 -15.14 15.23 -21.68
C LYS A 15 -14.86 16.65 -21.14
N PRO A 16 -15.08 16.95 -19.84
CA PRO A 16 -14.77 18.25 -19.26
C PRO A 16 -13.28 18.54 -19.04
N GLY A 17 -12.40 17.52 -19.07
CA GLY A 17 -10.98 17.72 -18.79
C GLY A 17 -10.29 16.52 -18.11
N PRO A 18 -9.00 16.68 -17.75
CA PRO A 18 -8.22 15.65 -17.08
C PRO A 18 -8.72 15.41 -15.66
N HIS A 19 -8.38 14.23 -15.12
CA HIS A 19 -8.51 13.96 -13.69
C HIS A 19 -7.70 14.99 -12.88
N ASP A 20 -8.29 15.56 -11.84
CA ASP A 20 -7.59 16.48 -10.96
C ASP A 20 -6.50 15.76 -10.16
N LEU A 21 -5.31 16.35 -10.11
CA LEU A 21 -4.16 15.74 -9.46
C LEU A 21 -4.37 15.57 -7.95
N GLU A 22 -5.10 16.49 -7.31
CA GLU A 22 -5.34 16.49 -5.87
C GLU A 22 -6.14 15.27 -5.41
N SER A 23 -7.22 14.89 -6.13
CA SER A 23 -7.97 13.67 -5.83
C SER A 23 -7.13 12.41 -6.03
N PHE A 24 -6.23 12.39 -7.03
CA PHE A 24 -5.33 11.26 -7.23
C PHE A 24 -4.36 11.15 -6.04
N GLN A 25 -3.71 12.27 -5.68
CA GLN A 25 -2.76 12.33 -4.58
C GLN A 25 -3.40 11.93 -3.25
N SER A 26 -4.62 12.39 -2.98
CA SER A 26 -5.35 12.03 -1.76
C SER A 26 -5.57 10.51 -1.63
N VAL A 27 -5.84 9.83 -2.74
CA VAL A 27 -5.98 8.35 -2.75
C VAL A 27 -4.63 7.66 -2.55
N ILE A 28 -3.55 8.19 -3.13
CA ILE A 28 -2.17 7.71 -2.90
C ILE A 28 -1.79 7.84 -1.43
N ASP A 29 -1.97 9.02 -0.85
CA ASP A 29 -1.58 9.32 0.53
C ASP A 29 -2.32 8.41 1.51
N LEU A 30 -3.63 8.28 1.32
CA LEU A 30 -4.48 7.45 2.18
C LEU A 30 -4.14 5.96 2.11
N ASN A 31 -3.90 5.41 0.93
CA ASN A 31 -3.81 3.96 0.77
C ASN A 31 -2.36 3.46 0.78
N LEU A 32 -1.47 4.14 0.05
CA LEU A 32 -0.10 3.69 -0.15
C LEU A 32 0.83 4.27 0.93
N ILE A 33 0.85 5.59 1.07
CA ILE A 33 1.78 6.27 2.00
C ILE A 33 1.43 5.93 3.45
N ALA A 34 0.15 5.94 3.82
CA ALA A 34 -0.27 5.54 5.16
C ALA A 34 0.12 4.09 5.49
N THR A 35 -0.08 3.16 4.54
CA THR A 35 0.32 1.76 4.71
C THR A 35 1.83 1.65 4.94
N PHE A 36 2.64 2.26 4.08
CA PHE A 36 4.09 2.27 4.25
C PHE A 36 4.51 2.88 5.60
N ASN A 37 3.91 4.01 5.98
CA ASN A 37 4.24 4.71 7.21
C ASN A 37 3.93 3.88 8.47
N ILE A 38 2.81 3.16 8.48
CA ILE A 38 2.48 2.24 9.56
C ILE A 38 3.43 1.05 9.55
N SER A 39 3.67 0.44 8.38
CA SER A 39 4.57 -0.72 8.24
C SER A 39 5.99 -0.41 8.71
N ARG A 40 6.58 0.73 8.34
CA ARG A 40 7.96 1.06 8.75
C ARG A 40 8.08 1.25 10.27
N LEU A 41 7.07 1.83 10.92
CA LEU A 41 7.07 2.04 12.37
C LEU A 41 6.83 0.72 13.11
N ALA A 42 5.91 -0.10 12.62
CA ALA A 42 5.70 -1.44 13.16
C ALA A 42 6.96 -2.31 13.03
N ALA A 43 7.63 -2.29 11.87
CA ALA A 43 8.86 -3.03 11.63
C ALA A 43 9.98 -2.59 12.59
N PHE A 44 10.12 -1.29 12.83
CA PHE A 44 11.08 -0.77 13.80
C PHE A 44 10.84 -1.34 15.21
N HIS A 45 9.59 -1.32 15.69
CA HIS A 45 9.26 -1.88 17.01
C HIS A 45 9.36 -3.41 17.07
N MET A 46 9.04 -4.12 15.99
CA MET A 46 9.24 -5.57 15.89
C MET A 46 10.72 -5.92 16.01
N ALA A 47 11.62 -5.19 15.35
CA ALA A 47 13.06 -5.42 15.41
C ALA A 47 13.63 -5.31 16.83
N GLU A 48 13.05 -4.46 17.69
CA GLU A 48 13.46 -4.30 19.09
C GLU A 48 12.80 -5.30 20.06
N SER A 49 11.75 -6.00 19.63
CA SER A 49 10.99 -6.94 20.46
C SER A 49 11.75 -8.27 20.64
N ALA A 50 11.60 -8.92 21.80
CA ALA A 50 12.15 -10.27 22.00
C ALA A 50 11.53 -11.26 21.00
N PRO A 51 12.32 -12.17 20.40
CA PRO A 51 11.78 -13.14 19.47
C PRO A 51 10.90 -14.18 20.19
N GLU A 52 9.87 -14.64 19.49
CA GLU A 52 9.04 -15.79 19.83
C GLU A 52 9.18 -16.81 18.69
N ASP A 53 9.63 -18.03 18.99
CA ASP A 53 9.94 -19.08 18.00
C ASP A 53 10.84 -18.60 16.84
N ASP A 54 11.92 -17.88 17.18
CA ASP A 54 12.90 -17.27 16.24
C ASP A 54 12.33 -16.17 15.31
N GLU A 55 11.07 -15.77 15.50
CA GLU A 55 10.43 -14.68 14.77
C GLU A 55 10.20 -13.45 15.66
N ARG A 56 10.24 -12.25 15.07
CA ARG A 56 9.99 -10.98 15.78
C ARG A 56 8.66 -10.32 15.43
N GLY A 57 7.93 -10.90 14.48
CA GLY A 57 6.63 -10.43 14.03
C GLY A 57 6.45 -10.48 12.53
N VAL A 58 5.21 -10.30 12.11
CA VAL A 58 4.79 -10.34 10.71
C VAL A 58 3.93 -9.13 10.36
N ILE A 59 4.20 -8.51 9.21
CA ILE A 59 3.38 -7.42 8.67
C ILE A 59 2.57 -7.97 7.50
N ILE A 60 1.24 -7.91 7.63
CA ILE A 60 0.30 -8.34 6.59
C ILE A 60 -0.39 -7.13 5.96
N ASN A 61 -0.21 -6.99 4.64
CA ASN A 61 -0.84 -5.96 3.83
C ASN A 61 -1.90 -6.57 2.90
N THR A 62 -3.06 -5.93 2.78
CA THR A 62 -4.13 -6.38 1.88
C THR A 62 -4.05 -5.68 0.52
N ALA A 63 -3.47 -6.38 -0.45
CA ALA A 63 -3.59 -6.03 -1.87
C ALA A 63 -4.97 -6.41 -2.43
N SER A 64 -5.24 -6.06 -3.69
CA SER A 64 -6.50 -6.38 -4.36
C SER A 64 -6.22 -6.83 -5.80
N ILE A 65 -7.08 -7.68 -6.38
CA ILE A 65 -7.02 -8.01 -7.82
C ILE A 65 -7.07 -6.76 -8.71
N ALA A 66 -7.62 -5.65 -8.20
CA ALA A 66 -7.60 -4.35 -8.85
C ALA A 66 -6.18 -3.81 -9.13
N ALA A 67 -5.13 -4.39 -8.52
CA ALA A 67 -3.73 -4.16 -8.87
C ALA A 67 -3.37 -4.65 -10.29
N PHE A 68 -4.07 -5.67 -10.78
CA PHE A 68 -3.81 -6.34 -12.06
C PHE A 68 -4.95 -6.11 -13.07
N GLU A 69 -6.19 -6.02 -12.60
CA GLU A 69 -7.40 -5.81 -13.41
C GLU A 69 -8.10 -4.49 -13.03
N GLY A 70 -7.43 -3.37 -13.29
CA GLY A 70 -8.00 -2.05 -13.04
C GLY A 70 -9.27 -1.79 -13.86
N ARG A 71 -10.36 -1.40 -13.20
CA ARG A 71 -11.59 -0.98 -13.89
C ARG A 71 -11.48 0.47 -14.35
N ILE A 72 -12.16 0.82 -15.44
CA ILE A 72 -12.28 2.21 -15.91
C ILE A 72 -12.77 3.09 -14.75
N GLY A 73 -12.01 4.14 -14.45
CA GLY A 73 -12.31 5.06 -13.36
C GLY A 73 -11.64 4.72 -12.03
N GLN A 74 -10.85 3.65 -11.93
CA GLN A 74 -10.17 3.28 -10.68
C GLN A 74 -8.65 3.48 -10.74
N ILE A 75 -8.14 4.39 -11.57
CA ILE A 75 -6.69 4.51 -11.80
C ILE A 75 -5.90 4.79 -10.52
N ALA A 76 -6.38 5.68 -9.65
CA ALA A 76 -5.72 5.99 -8.38
C ALA A 76 -5.75 4.77 -7.43
N TYR A 77 -6.86 4.04 -7.39
CA TYR A 77 -6.99 2.85 -6.54
C TYR A 77 -6.16 1.66 -7.06
N SER A 78 -6.10 1.45 -8.37
CA SER A 78 -5.21 0.45 -8.97
C SER A 78 -3.74 0.77 -8.73
N ALA A 79 -3.34 2.04 -8.83
CA ALA A 79 -1.97 2.47 -8.54
C ALA A 79 -1.57 2.17 -7.09
N THR A 80 -2.45 2.42 -6.11
CA THR A 80 -2.14 2.13 -4.70
C THR A 80 -2.01 0.63 -4.44
N LYS A 81 -2.89 -0.19 -5.02
CA LYS A 81 -2.85 -1.65 -4.84
C LYS A 81 -1.65 -2.29 -5.53
N ALA A 82 -1.25 -1.78 -6.69
CA ALA A 82 0.01 -2.18 -7.34
C ALA A 82 1.23 -1.78 -6.50
N GLY A 83 1.24 -0.56 -5.92
CA GLY A 83 2.29 -0.12 -5.01
C GLY A 83 2.39 -1.00 -3.76
N ILE A 84 1.27 -1.38 -3.16
CA ILE A 84 1.24 -2.31 -2.01
C ILE A 84 1.78 -3.70 -2.39
N ALA A 85 1.40 -4.22 -3.56
CA ALA A 85 1.93 -5.49 -4.05
C ALA A 85 3.47 -5.43 -4.25
N GLY A 86 3.98 -4.32 -4.80
CA GLY A 86 5.42 -4.09 -4.95
C GLY A 86 6.16 -4.01 -3.61
N MET A 87 5.58 -3.37 -2.59
CA MET A 87 6.19 -3.29 -1.26
C MET A 87 6.42 -4.66 -0.61
N ASN A 88 5.48 -5.58 -0.76
CA ASN A 88 5.62 -6.92 -0.19
C ASN A 88 6.85 -7.68 -0.74
N GLY A 89 7.26 -7.41 -1.98
CA GLY A 89 8.46 -8.01 -2.57
C GLY A 89 9.79 -7.41 -2.08
N CYS A 90 9.77 -6.30 -1.35
CA CYS A 90 10.98 -5.66 -0.80
C CYS A 90 11.11 -5.82 0.72
N VAL A 91 10.04 -6.20 1.43
CA VAL A 91 10.08 -6.53 2.85
C VAL A 91 10.42 -8.02 3.00
N GLU A 92 11.58 -8.41 2.47
CA GLU A 92 12.10 -9.76 2.66
C GLU A 92 13.19 -9.72 3.72
N SER A 93 12.92 -10.42 4.83
CA SER A 93 13.82 -10.70 5.96
C SER A 93 14.34 -9.49 6.76
N ALA A 94 13.63 -9.14 7.83
CA ALA A 94 14.25 -8.55 9.03
C ALA A 94 15.13 -9.57 9.80
N ASN A 95 15.66 -10.59 9.09
CA ASN A 95 16.37 -11.73 9.66
C ASN A 95 17.78 -11.88 9.07
N GLN A 96 18.39 -10.79 8.58
CA GLN A 96 19.81 -10.80 8.23
C GLN A 96 20.64 -10.30 9.43
N PRO A 97 21.44 -11.17 10.07
CA PRO A 97 22.38 -10.73 11.09
C PRO A 97 23.48 -9.90 10.42
N GLY A 98 23.77 -8.73 10.99
CA GLY A 98 25.02 -8.00 10.76
C GLY A 98 26.18 -8.66 11.48
#